data_AF-A0A7S2K4T1-F1
#
_entry.id   AF-A0A7S2K4T1-F1
#
_cell.length_a   1.000
_cell.length_b   1.000
_cell.length_c   1.000
_cell.angle_alpha   90.00
_cell.angle_beta   90.00
_cell.angle_gamma   90.00
#
_symmetry.space_group_name_H-M   'P 1'
#
loop_
_entity.id
_entity.type
_entity.pdbx_description
1 polymer ?
#
loop_
_entity_poly.entity_id
_entity_poly.type
_entity_poly.pdbx_seq_one_letter_code
_entity_poly.pdbx_strand_id
1 'polypeptide(L)'
;MEVKTSKERPHHSCQVVEMTNVKVDGKRSGDDCEYIMHSILRTKSDLSLIEKAEVELQPLFAEYDRCNLSFTSEDEPQDEFVTDAFLSMGDTHTHSVHEYMNGREMSPLQEKWNALTVVPSPLFCMYFILSSLWLSDDDIARATIEDQTYEAGNDECINLSFLPKFYAAPPAPVFAIAIGIILHFPFSFLYHWKYAIELPPGLPRIGHWSRRLDHCFIHVISSCISLGTSGNWNYFYICSLFNLDCAMRHFRKTIFPRRNQIRLALSIFLYAVPILMRGEMVVFLQLVLLMGIAGWFFITYPIGGWSHAAFHVVIAFVPPLLMKEACNLFASQHQIQVAAKCAMMRDLVSSAP
;
A
#
# COMPACT_ATOMS: atom_id res chain seq x y z
N MET A 1 0.69 -64.37 46.21
CA MET A 1 2.13 -64.47 45.90
C MET A 1 2.62 -63.04 45.70
N GLU A 2 3.51 -62.65 46.61
CA GLU A 2 4.23 -61.39 46.76
C GLU A 2 4.98 -60.98 45.46
N VAL A 3 4.92 -59.72 45.01
CA VAL A 3 5.99 -58.66 45.04
C VAL A 3 5.86 -57.91 43.68
N LYS A 4 5.94 -56.59 43.46
CA LYS A 4 6.22 -55.36 44.22
C LYS A 4 5.66 -54.15 43.43
N THR A 5 5.16 -53.16 44.17
CA THR A 5 5.29 -51.67 44.05
C THR A 5 5.59 -51.03 42.67
N SER A 6 4.96 -49.92 42.24
CA SER A 6 4.81 -48.68 43.02
C SER A 6 3.83 -47.65 42.41
N LYS A 7 3.16 -46.92 43.32
CA LYS A 7 2.67 -45.51 43.27
C LYS A 7 1.62 -45.07 42.23
N GLU A 8 0.37 -45.15 42.68
CA GLU A 8 -0.71 -44.14 42.62
C GLU A 8 -0.23 -42.66 42.59
N ARG A 9 -0.91 -41.64 42.01
CA ARG A 9 -2.18 -41.38 41.26
C ARG A 9 -2.22 -39.82 41.02
N PRO A 10 -3.28 -39.15 40.46
CA PRO A 10 -3.83 -39.16 39.09
C PRO A 10 -4.22 -37.75 38.55
N HIS A 11 -4.95 -37.73 37.42
CA HIS A 11 -5.76 -36.64 36.81
C HIS A 11 -4.97 -35.59 35.98
N HIS A 12 -5.35 -35.21 34.76
CA HIS A 12 -6.67 -35.13 34.14
C HIS A 12 -6.69 -35.60 32.68
N SER A 13 -7.78 -36.30 32.35
CA SER A 13 -8.30 -36.55 31.01
C SER A 13 -8.67 -35.25 30.29
N CYS A 14 -8.34 -35.11 29.02
CA CYS A 14 -9.11 -34.27 28.11
C CYS A 14 -9.87 -35.18 27.16
N GLN A 15 -11.19 -35.16 27.33
CA GLN A 15 -12.18 -35.88 26.55
C GLN A 15 -12.25 -35.28 25.14
N VAL A 16 -12.45 -36.18 24.18
CA VAL A 16 -13.05 -35.89 22.89
C VAL A 16 -14.41 -35.24 23.16
N VAL A 17 -14.58 -33.98 22.78
CA VAL A 17 -15.90 -33.32 22.78
C VAL A 17 -16.43 -33.37 21.36
N GLU A 18 -17.48 -34.18 21.21
CA GLU A 18 -18.38 -34.23 20.07
C GLU A 18 -18.85 -32.83 19.66
N MET A 19 -18.73 -32.53 18.36
CA MET A 19 -19.41 -31.42 17.72
C MET A 19 -20.91 -31.63 17.83
N THR A 20 -21.56 -30.86 18.71
CA THR A 20 -23.01 -30.68 18.69
C THR A 20 -23.35 -29.41 17.92
N ASN A 21 -24.25 -29.58 16.95
CA ASN A 21 -24.83 -28.55 16.09
C ASN A 21 -25.29 -27.32 16.88
N VAL A 22 -24.58 -26.20 16.72
CA VAL A 22 -25.12 -24.89 17.07
C VAL A 22 -25.77 -24.31 15.82
N LYS A 23 -27.11 -24.33 15.78
CA LYS A 23 -27.88 -23.39 14.97
C LYS A 23 -27.59 -21.99 15.50
N VAL A 24 -26.85 -21.19 14.74
CA VAL A 24 -26.69 -19.77 15.03
C VAL A 24 -27.79 -19.03 14.28
N ASP A 25 -28.83 -18.64 15.02
CA ASP A 25 -29.82 -17.68 14.56
C ASP A 25 -29.14 -16.35 14.20
N GLY A 26 -29.62 -15.75 13.11
CA GLY A 26 -29.08 -14.54 12.53
C GLY A 26 -29.12 -13.34 13.46
N LYS A 27 -27.94 -12.89 13.88
CA LYS A 27 -27.53 -11.48 14.08
C LYS A 27 -26.15 -11.50 14.72
N ARG A 28 -25.12 -11.01 14.03
CA ARG A 28 -23.85 -10.61 14.65
C ARG A 28 -23.48 -9.19 14.23
N SER A 29 -23.24 -8.40 15.27
CA SER A 29 -22.87 -6.98 15.30
C SER A 29 -21.37 -6.79 15.05
N GLY A 30 -20.94 -5.53 14.92
CA GLY A 30 -19.60 -5.10 14.49
C GLY A 30 -18.41 -5.44 15.42
N ASP A 31 -18.48 -6.52 16.18
CA ASP A 31 -17.41 -6.97 17.09
C ASP A 31 -16.29 -7.73 16.35
N ASP A 32 -16.55 -8.20 15.12
CA ASP A 32 -15.59 -9.00 14.33
C ASP A 32 -14.37 -8.17 13.84
N CYS A 33 -14.54 -6.85 13.64
CA CYS A 33 -13.42 -5.98 13.29
C CYS A 33 -12.46 -5.75 14.47
N GLU A 34 -12.98 -5.76 15.70
CA GLU A 34 -12.19 -5.58 16.92
C GLU A 34 -11.33 -6.83 17.19
N TYR A 35 -11.86 -8.03 16.90
CA TYR A 35 -11.13 -9.29 17.00
C TYR A 35 -9.97 -9.40 15.99
N ILE A 36 -10.18 -8.94 14.75
CA ILE A 36 -9.14 -8.86 13.72
C ILE A 36 -8.02 -7.89 14.14
N MET A 37 -8.39 -6.72 14.68
CA MET A 37 -7.42 -5.72 15.16
C MET A 37 -6.59 -6.25 16.33
N HIS A 38 -7.24 -6.92 17.30
CA HIS A 38 -6.55 -7.51 18.45
C HIS A 38 -5.62 -8.66 18.08
N SER A 39 -5.93 -9.39 17.01
CA SER A 39 -5.10 -10.49 16.51
C SER A 39 -3.88 -9.98 15.75
N ILE A 40 -4.01 -8.89 14.99
CA ILE A 40 -2.90 -8.23 14.27
C ILE A 40 -1.92 -7.53 15.23
N LEU A 41 -2.41 -6.93 16.32
CA LEU A 41 -1.59 -6.18 17.28
C LEU A 41 -0.76 -7.05 18.24
N ARG A 42 -1.00 -8.37 18.29
CA ARG A 42 -0.33 -9.30 19.23
C ARG A 42 0.89 -10.02 18.67
N THR A 43 1.16 -9.93 17.36
CA THR A 43 2.17 -10.76 16.70
C THR A 43 3.56 -10.16 16.82
N LYS A 44 4.28 -10.51 17.90
CA LYS A 44 5.75 -10.44 17.93
C LYS A 44 6.33 -11.66 17.22
N SER A 45 6.99 -11.40 16.09
CA SER A 45 8.16 -12.13 15.56
C SER A 45 8.22 -13.65 15.77
N ASP A 46 7.39 -14.41 15.05
CA ASP A 46 7.63 -15.84 14.85
C ASP A 46 7.02 -16.31 13.52
N LEU A 47 7.83 -16.89 12.62
CA LEU A 47 7.38 -17.36 11.30
C LEU A 47 6.32 -18.47 11.41
N SER A 48 6.38 -19.26 12.49
CA SER A 48 5.43 -20.33 12.78
C SER A 48 4.00 -19.83 13.05
N LEU A 49 3.84 -18.56 13.42
CA LEU A 49 2.52 -17.93 13.63
C LEU A 49 1.92 -17.40 12.32
N ILE A 50 2.71 -17.18 11.27
CA ILE A 50 2.21 -16.75 9.96
C ILE A 50 1.51 -17.91 9.26
N GLU A 51 2.12 -19.11 9.24
CA GLU A 51 1.45 -20.33 8.77
C GLU A 51 0.19 -20.62 9.59
N LYS A 52 0.23 -20.35 10.90
CA LYS A 52 -0.93 -20.55 11.78
C LYS A 52 -2.06 -19.56 11.49
N ALA A 53 -1.73 -18.29 11.24
CA ALA A 53 -2.69 -17.27 10.84
C ALA A 53 -3.28 -17.55 9.45
N GLU A 54 -2.49 -18.06 8.50
CA GLU A 54 -2.97 -18.46 7.18
C GLU A 54 -3.94 -19.64 7.26
N VAL A 55 -3.64 -20.64 8.10
CA VAL A 55 -4.51 -21.78 8.38
C VAL A 55 -5.77 -21.38 9.15
N GLU A 56 -5.69 -20.44 10.08
CA GLU A 56 -6.85 -19.92 10.83
C GLU A 56 -7.75 -19.00 9.98
N LEU A 57 -7.18 -18.27 9.01
CA LEU A 57 -7.92 -17.40 8.10
C LEU A 57 -8.52 -18.15 6.90
N GLN A 58 -7.96 -19.29 6.50
CA GLN A 58 -8.45 -20.13 5.40
C GLN A 58 -9.94 -20.54 5.51
N PRO A 59 -10.43 -21.07 6.65
CA PRO A 59 -11.84 -21.44 6.78
C PRO A 59 -12.78 -20.22 6.77
N LEU A 60 -12.32 -19.06 7.27
CA LEU A 60 -13.07 -17.79 7.21
C LEU A 60 -13.18 -17.26 5.77
N PHE A 61 -12.12 -17.37 4.97
CA PHE A 61 -12.18 -17.06 3.53
C PHE A 61 -13.06 -18.06 2.76
N ALA A 62 -13.01 -19.35 3.12
CA ALA A 62 -13.82 -20.39 2.48
C ALA A 62 -15.32 -20.29 2.85
N GLU A 63 -15.66 -19.86 4.06
CA GLU A 63 -17.05 -19.62 4.49
C GLU A 63 -17.61 -18.31 3.89
N TYR A 64 -16.75 -17.28 3.76
CA TYR A 64 -17.06 -16.06 3.02
C TYR A 64 -17.36 -16.31 1.54
N ASP A 65 -16.61 -17.19 0.89
CA ASP A 65 -16.88 -17.60 -0.50
C ASP A 65 -18.12 -18.51 -0.60
N ARG A 66 -18.43 -19.31 0.43
CA ARG A 66 -19.65 -20.15 0.49
C ARG A 66 -20.93 -19.33 0.62
N CYS A 67 -20.93 -18.25 1.41
CA CYS A 67 -22.05 -17.30 1.50
C CYS A 67 -22.28 -16.51 0.20
N ASN A 68 -21.31 -16.47 -0.71
CA ASN A 68 -21.45 -15.86 -2.04
C ASN A 68 -21.90 -16.84 -3.13
N LEU A 69 -21.78 -18.15 -2.91
CA LEU A 69 -22.21 -19.19 -3.85
C LEU A 69 -23.71 -19.54 -3.71
N SER A 70 -24.38 -19.11 -2.63
CA SER A 70 -25.83 -19.31 -2.46
C SER A 70 -26.72 -18.34 -3.25
N PHE A 71 -26.13 -17.47 -4.08
CA PHE A 71 -26.85 -16.54 -4.98
C PHE A 71 -26.77 -16.94 -6.46
N THR A 72 -26.42 -18.19 -6.77
CA THR A 72 -26.47 -18.72 -8.13
C THR A 72 -27.46 -19.88 -8.20
N SER A 73 -28.75 -19.58 -8.31
CA SER A 73 -29.71 -20.49 -8.94
C SER A 73 -30.48 -19.70 -10.00
N GLU A 74 -30.14 -20.01 -11.25
CA GLU A 74 -31.02 -19.99 -12.42
C GLU A 74 -31.93 -18.78 -12.58
N ASP A 75 -31.37 -17.71 -13.12
CA ASP A 75 -31.93 -16.91 -14.21
C ASP A 75 -30.81 -15.97 -14.67
N GLU A 76 -30.45 -15.98 -15.97
CA GLU A 76 -29.51 -15.00 -16.54
C GLU A 76 -30.11 -13.59 -16.41
N PRO A 77 -29.43 -12.62 -15.76
CA PRO A 77 -29.71 -11.21 -16.00
C PRO A 77 -28.56 -10.62 -16.82
N GLN A 78 -28.93 -9.96 -17.91
CA GLN A 78 -28.09 -9.06 -18.69
C GLN A 78 -27.31 -8.12 -17.75
N ASP A 79 -25.97 -8.11 -17.84
CA ASP A 79 -25.05 -7.08 -17.33
C ASP A 79 -25.54 -6.23 -16.14
N GLU A 80 -26.05 -6.86 -15.08
CA GLU A 80 -26.63 -6.14 -13.96
C GLU A 80 -25.53 -5.84 -12.94
N PHE A 81 -25.12 -4.57 -12.92
CA PHE A 81 -24.15 -4.02 -12.00
C PHE A 81 -24.81 -3.93 -10.60
N VAL A 82 -24.70 -4.98 -9.79
CA VAL A 82 -25.28 -5.02 -8.45
C VAL A 82 -24.60 -3.98 -7.55
N THR A 83 -25.26 -2.87 -7.29
CA THR A 83 -24.96 -2.00 -6.16
C THR A 83 -25.60 -2.60 -4.92
N ASP A 84 -24.78 -3.17 -4.02
CA ASP A 84 -25.25 -3.71 -2.74
C ASP A 84 -26.01 -2.65 -1.93
N ALA A 85 -27.34 -2.71 -2.00
CA ALA A 85 -28.27 -2.04 -1.13
C ALA A 85 -28.42 -2.86 0.16
N PHE A 86 -27.40 -2.87 1.02
CA PHE A 86 -27.55 -3.39 2.38
C PHE A 86 -26.76 -2.55 3.38
N LEU A 87 -27.38 -1.43 3.76
CA LEU A 87 -27.37 -0.78 5.08
C LEU A 87 -28.15 0.54 4.91
N SER A 88 -29.45 0.41 4.73
CA SER A 88 -30.41 1.51 4.80
C SER A 88 -30.64 1.88 6.26
N MET A 89 -29.86 2.84 6.75
CA MET A 89 -30.40 3.84 7.68
C MET A 89 -30.24 5.19 6.99
N GLY A 90 -31.33 5.64 6.38
CA GLY A 90 -31.56 7.04 6.00
C GLY A 90 -30.74 7.59 4.83
N ASP A 91 -30.99 7.11 3.62
CA ASP A 91 -31.21 7.98 2.44
C ASP A 91 -31.46 7.13 1.19
N THR A 92 -32.71 7.14 0.73
CA THR A 92 -33.17 6.45 -0.48
C THR A 92 -32.92 7.32 -1.71
N HIS A 93 -31.65 7.50 -2.07
CA HIS A 93 -31.27 7.92 -3.42
C HIS A 93 -30.43 6.81 -4.06
N THR A 94 -31.11 5.85 -4.68
CA THR A 94 -30.50 4.90 -5.61
C THR A 94 -30.11 5.69 -6.87
N HIS A 95 -28.97 6.38 -6.84
CA HIS A 95 -28.37 6.89 -8.05
C HIS A 95 -28.03 5.71 -8.96
N SER A 96 -28.57 5.72 -10.18
CA SER A 96 -28.23 4.67 -11.15
C SER A 96 -26.73 4.71 -11.42
N VAL A 97 -26.09 3.55 -11.65
CA VAL A 97 -24.66 3.47 -12.02
C VAL A 97 -24.36 4.38 -13.21
N HIS A 98 -25.33 4.55 -14.10
CA HIS A 98 -25.23 5.44 -15.25
C HIS A 98 -25.17 6.92 -14.85
N GLU A 99 -25.95 7.35 -13.86
CA GLU A 99 -25.91 8.71 -13.32
C GLU A 99 -24.61 8.99 -12.56
N TYR A 100 -24.15 8.01 -11.77
CA TYR A 100 -22.84 8.06 -11.10
C TYR A 100 -21.66 8.11 -12.09
N MET A 101 -21.75 7.39 -13.22
CA MET A 101 -20.74 7.42 -14.28
C MET A 101 -20.79 8.72 -15.09
N ASN A 102 -21.98 9.20 -15.44
CA ASN A 102 -22.16 10.46 -16.18
C ASN A 102 -21.64 11.65 -15.36
N GLY A 103 -21.86 11.66 -14.05
CA GLY A 103 -21.32 12.71 -13.16
C GLY A 103 -19.79 12.71 -13.02
N ARG A 104 -19.13 11.61 -13.42
CA ARG A 104 -17.67 11.43 -13.38
C ARG A 104 -17.04 11.35 -14.76
N GLU A 105 -17.82 11.61 -15.81
CA GLU A 105 -17.30 11.61 -17.16
C GLU A 105 -16.40 12.82 -17.38
N MET A 106 -15.22 12.57 -17.96
CA MET A 106 -14.22 13.60 -18.21
C MET A 106 -14.08 13.83 -19.70
N SER A 107 -14.00 15.11 -20.08
CA SER A 107 -13.71 15.54 -21.44
C SER A 107 -12.28 15.14 -21.85
N PRO A 108 -12.01 15.04 -23.16
CA PRO A 108 -10.65 14.76 -23.66
C PRO A 108 -9.59 15.72 -23.11
N LEU A 109 -9.93 17.00 -22.91
CA LEU A 109 -9.00 17.98 -22.35
C LEU A 109 -8.70 17.68 -20.87
N GLN A 110 -9.71 17.36 -20.07
CA GLN A 110 -9.53 17.00 -18.67
C GLN A 110 -8.69 15.72 -18.52
N GLU A 111 -8.91 14.71 -19.37
CA GLU A 111 -8.10 13.49 -19.33
C GLU A 111 -6.63 13.75 -19.73
N LYS A 112 -6.34 14.67 -20.66
CA LYS A 112 -4.95 15.10 -20.93
C LYS A 112 -4.31 15.72 -19.69
N TRP A 113 -5.03 16.58 -18.98
CA TRP A 113 -4.52 17.18 -17.76
C TRP A 113 -4.35 16.17 -16.63
N ASN A 114 -5.23 15.18 -16.51
CA ASN A 114 -5.04 14.06 -15.60
C ASN A 114 -3.73 13.33 -15.91
N ALA A 115 -3.46 13.01 -17.17
CA ALA A 115 -2.21 12.36 -17.58
C ALA A 115 -0.97 13.21 -17.23
N LEU A 116 -0.99 14.50 -17.56
CA LEU A 116 0.13 15.41 -17.31
C LEU A 116 0.40 15.63 -15.83
N THR A 117 -0.65 15.67 -14.99
CA THR A 117 -0.52 15.92 -13.55
C THR A 117 0.01 14.71 -12.76
N VAL A 118 0.10 13.52 -13.36
CA VAL A 118 0.79 12.35 -12.74
C VAL A 118 2.31 12.47 -12.86
N VAL A 119 2.83 13.19 -13.87
CA VAL A 119 4.26 13.26 -14.22
C VAL A 119 5.19 13.81 -13.12
N PRO A 120 4.80 14.82 -12.31
CA PRO A 120 5.70 15.39 -11.30
C PRO A 120 6.22 14.38 -10.26
N SER A 121 5.37 13.46 -9.78
CA SER A 121 5.73 12.47 -8.75
C SER A 121 6.88 11.53 -9.17
N PRO A 122 6.82 10.78 -10.29
CA PRO A 122 7.91 9.91 -10.71
C PRO A 122 9.17 10.72 -11.08
N LEU A 123 9.04 11.92 -11.66
CA LEU A 123 10.18 12.79 -11.94
C LEU A 123 10.90 13.19 -10.65
N PHE A 124 10.15 13.57 -9.61
CA PHE A 124 10.72 13.86 -8.29
C PHE A 124 11.43 12.63 -7.71
N CYS A 125 10.81 11.44 -7.75
CA CYS A 125 11.42 10.21 -7.25
C CYS A 125 12.73 9.89 -7.97
N MET A 126 12.76 9.99 -9.31
CA MET A 126 13.99 9.79 -10.08
C MET A 126 15.05 10.83 -9.72
N TYR A 127 14.67 12.11 -9.65
CA TYR A 127 15.58 13.19 -9.28
C TYR A 127 16.17 13.02 -7.87
N PHE A 128 15.33 12.65 -6.89
CA PHE A 128 15.73 12.45 -5.50
C PHE A 128 16.74 11.31 -5.35
N ILE A 129 16.53 10.19 -6.06
CA ILE A 129 17.44 9.05 -6.07
C ILE A 129 18.75 9.40 -6.80
N LEU A 130 18.66 9.87 -8.05
CA LEU A 130 19.82 10.06 -8.93
C LEU A 130 20.72 11.22 -8.49
N SER A 131 20.16 12.22 -7.83
CA SER A 131 20.91 13.37 -7.30
C SER A 131 21.37 13.16 -5.85
N SER A 132 21.11 11.98 -5.28
CA SER A 132 21.43 11.65 -3.89
C SER A 132 20.87 12.61 -2.85
N LEU A 133 19.66 13.14 -3.08
CA LEU A 133 18.99 14.00 -2.09
C LEU A 133 18.56 13.25 -0.82
N TRP A 134 18.72 11.93 -0.81
CA TRP A 134 18.55 11.07 0.36
C TRP A 134 19.80 11.03 1.27
N LEU A 135 20.91 11.63 0.86
CA LEU A 135 22.14 11.76 1.64
C LEU A 135 22.35 13.24 1.98
N SER A 136 22.49 13.58 3.27
CA SER A 136 22.70 14.97 3.69
C SER A 136 24.18 15.32 3.80
N ASP A 137 24.52 16.61 3.66
CA ASP A 137 25.88 17.10 3.88
C ASP A 137 26.35 16.83 5.32
N ASP A 138 25.43 16.85 6.29
CA ASP A 138 25.71 16.51 7.69
C ASP A 138 26.11 15.03 7.86
N ASP A 139 25.55 14.12 7.05
CA ASP A 139 25.96 12.71 7.06
C ASP A 139 27.41 12.56 6.58
N ILE A 140 27.76 13.27 5.52
CA ILE A 140 29.12 13.29 4.94
C ILE A 140 30.10 13.91 5.93
N ALA A 141 29.73 15.04 6.55
CA ALA A 141 30.56 15.71 7.55
C ALA A 141 30.80 14.82 8.77
N ARG A 142 29.76 14.12 9.26
CA ARG A 142 29.90 13.15 10.37
C ARG A 142 30.84 12.00 10.01
N ALA A 143 30.71 11.44 8.81
CA ALA A 143 31.61 10.37 8.34
C ALA A 143 33.08 10.83 8.24
N THR A 144 33.32 12.12 7.99
CA THR A 144 34.68 12.69 7.94
C THR A 144 35.31 12.84 9.33
N ILE A 145 34.48 13.09 10.36
CA ILE A 145 34.94 13.26 11.75
C ILE A 145 35.10 11.91 12.45
N GLU A 146 34.18 10.98 12.20
CA GLU A 146 34.17 9.62 12.75
C GLU A 146 35.06 8.69 11.92
N ASP A 147 36.37 8.93 11.92
CA ASP A 147 37.38 8.02 11.35
C ASP A 147 37.61 6.79 12.24
N GLN A 148 36.54 6.07 12.62
CA GLN A 148 36.66 4.88 13.46
C GLN A 148 35.81 3.71 12.94
N THR A 149 36.55 2.62 12.64
CA THR A 149 36.20 1.19 12.69
C THR A 149 35.33 0.54 11.62
N TYR A 150 34.80 1.25 10.62
CA TYR A 150 34.10 0.60 9.50
C TYR A 150 34.68 1.02 8.16
N GLU A 151 35.48 0.15 7.54
CA GLU A 151 35.92 0.28 6.16
C GLU A 151 34.76 -0.13 5.24
N ALA A 152 34.17 0.84 4.54
CA ALA A 152 33.25 0.48 3.44
C ALA A 152 34.06 -0.32 2.41
N GLY A 153 33.54 -1.50 2.02
CA GLY A 153 34.19 -2.28 0.98
C GLY A 153 34.20 -1.48 -0.33
N ASN A 154 35.29 -1.53 -1.09
CA ASN A 154 35.37 -0.90 -2.42
C ASN A 154 34.19 -1.31 -3.33
N ASP A 155 33.59 -2.47 -3.09
CA ASP A 155 32.48 -3.03 -3.85
C ASP A 155 31.12 -2.34 -3.57
N GLU A 156 31.00 -1.55 -2.50
CA GLU A 156 29.76 -0.85 -2.13
C GLU A 156 29.68 0.57 -2.72
N CYS A 157 30.82 1.14 -3.08
CA CYS A 157 30.90 2.48 -3.66
C CYS A 157 30.64 2.46 -5.16
N ILE A 158 29.77 3.35 -5.62
CA ILE A 158 29.39 3.49 -7.02
C ILE A 158 30.13 4.69 -7.62
N ASN A 159 30.94 4.43 -8.65
CA ASN A 159 31.65 5.47 -9.38
C ASN A 159 31.14 5.60 -10.81
N LEU A 160 30.06 6.38 -10.99
CA LEU A 160 29.53 6.73 -12.30
C LEU A 160 29.91 8.17 -12.68
N SER A 161 30.59 8.34 -13.81
CA SER A 161 31.03 9.66 -14.31
C SER A 161 29.87 10.60 -14.66
N PHE A 162 28.75 10.05 -15.15
CA PHE A 162 27.57 10.82 -15.51
C PHE A 162 26.60 11.06 -14.34
N LEU A 163 26.84 10.44 -13.18
CA LEU A 163 26.11 10.67 -11.92
C LEU A 163 27.13 10.88 -10.78
N PRO A 164 27.84 12.02 -10.76
CA PRO A 164 28.98 12.23 -9.86
C PRO A 164 28.60 12.27 -8.38
N LYS A 165 27.31 12.47 -8.06
CA LYS A 165 26.80 12.47 -6.69
C LYS A 165 26.18 11.14 -6.26
N PHE A 166 26.12 10.14 -7.14
CA PHE A 166 25.53 8.84 -6.83
C PHE A 166 26.61 7.92 -6.24
N TYR A 167 26.86 8.06 -4.94
CA TYR A 167 28.01 7.45 -4.25
C TYR A 167 27.82 5.98 -3.88
N ALA A 168 26.58 5.55 -3.64
CA ALA A 168 26.21 4.18 -3.29
C ALA A 168 24.73 3.95 -3.63
N ALA A 169 24.25 2.72 -3.48
CA ALA A 169 22.83 2.43 -3.63
C ALA A 169 21.99 3.19 -2.57
N PRO A 170 20.79 3.67 -2.91
CA PRO A 170 19.88 4.27 -1.94
C PRO A 170 19.39 3.25 -0.90
N PRO A 171 19.02 3.69 0.31
CA PRO A 171 18.41 2.82 1.30
C PRO A 171 17.15 2.12 0.76
N ALA A 172 16.97 0.85 1.12
CA ALA A 172 15.84 0.06 0.64
C ALA A 172 14.45 0.72 0.87
N PRO A 173 14.16 1.36 2.03
CA PRO A 173 12.89 2.05 2.23
C PRO A 173 12.68 3.23 1.25
N VAL A 174 13.72 4.02 1.01
CA VAL A 174 13.69 5.16 0.07
C VAL A 174 13.49 4.66 -1.35
N PHE A 175 14.24 3.62 -1.74
CA PHE A 175 14.14 3.01 -3.05
C PHE A 175 12.76 2.38 -3.29
N ALA A 176 12.18 1.73 -2.28
CA ALA A 176 10.86 1.13 -2.37
C ALA A 176 9.79 2.17 -2.73
N ILE A 177 9.75 3.32 -2.04
CA ILE A 177 8.81 4.41 -2.35
C ILE A 177 9.00 4.86 -3.81
N ALA A 178 10.25 5.14 -4.19
CA ALA A 178 10.57 5.61 -5.54
C ALA A 178 10.10 4.63 -6.62
N ILE A 179 10.46 3.35 -6.50
CA ILE A 179 10.15 2.36 -7.52
C ILE A 179 8.65 2.09 -7.61
N GLY A 180 7.93 2.07 -6.50
CA GLY A 180 6.46 1.93 -6.51
C GLY A 180 5.79 3.02 -7.35
N ILE A 181 6.18 4.28 -7.12
CA ILE A 181 5.63 5.44 -7.84
C ILE A 181 6.03 5.41 -9.32
N ILE A 182 7.30 5.10 -9.62
CA ILE A 182 7.81 5.00 -10.99
C ILE A 182 7.10 3.89 -11.76
N LEU A 183 6.85 2.73 -11.14
CA LEU A 183 6.17 1.60 -11.78
C LEU A 183 4.69 1.86 -12.05
N HIS A 184 4.01 2.65 -11.21
CA HIS A 184 2.62 3.03 -11.45
C HIS A 184 2.46 4.04 -12.60
N PHE A 185 3.41 4.96 -12.74
CA PHE A 185 3.33 6.07 -13.69
C PHE A 185 2.93 5.66 -15.13
N PRO A 186 3.57 4.66 -15.77
CA PRO A 186 3.22 4.26 -17.12
C PRO A 186 1.75 3.86 -17.28
N PHE A 187 1.19 3.16 -16.30
CA PHE A 187 -0.20 2.67 -16.36
C PHE A 187 -1.20 3.80 -16.16
N SER A 188 -0.92 4.69 -15.21
CA SER A 188 -1.76 5.86 -14.94
C SER A 188 -1.75 6.86 -16.09
N PHE A 189 -0.56 7.18 -16.59
CA PHE A 189 -0.40 8.05 -17.76
C PHE A 189 -1.09 7.45 -18.98
N LEU A 190 -0.83 6.17 -19.29
CA LEU A 190 -1.42 5.51 -20.45
C LEU A 190 -2.94 5.42 -20.34
N TYR A 191 -3.48 5.15 -19.14
CA TYR A 191 -4.92 5.14 -18.90
C TYR A 191 -5.56 6.48 -19.29
N HIS A 192 -5.09 7.58 -18.71
CA HIS A 192 -5.63 8.91 -18.97
C HIS A 192 -5.36 9.40 -20.39
N TRP A 193 -4.15 9.17 -20.90
CA TRP A 193 -3.79 9.58 -22.25
C TRP A 193 -4.66 8.86 -23.28
N LYS A 194 -4.80 7.54 -23.16
CA LYS A 194 -5.64 6.72 -24.05
C LYS A 194 -7.10 7.16 -24.01
N TYR A 195 -7.62 7.48 -22.83
CA TYR A 195 -8.98 7.98 -22.67
C TYR A 195 -9.17 9.35 -23.32
N ALA A 196 -8.13 10.18 -23.34
CA ALA A 196 -8.18 11.45 -24.01
C ALA A 196 -8.18 11.37 -25.54
N ILE A 197 -7.63 10.29 -26.13
CA ILE A 197 -7.43 10.19 -27.59
C ILE A 197 -8.34 9.18 -28.30
N GLU A 198 -8.68 8.07 -27.65
CA GLU A 198 -9.27 6.90 -28.34
C GLU A 198 -10.70 6.57 -27.88
N LEU A 199 -11.10 6.95 -26.67
CA LEU A 199 -12.38 6.52 -26.12
C LEU A 199 -13.41 7.66 -26.21
N PRO A 200 -14.38 7.58 -27.16
CA PRO A 200 -15.45 8.55 -27.24
C PRO A 200 -16.33 8.51 -25.97
N PRO A 201 -17.03 9.61 -25.67
CA PRO A 201 -17.97 9.67 -24.57
C PRO A 201 -19.01 8.55 -24.60
N GLY A 202 -19.41 8.04 -23.43
CA GLY A 202 -20.46 7.02 -23.30
C GLY A 202 -20.03 5.55 -23.43
N LEU A 203 -18.76 5.22 -23.68
CA LEU A 203 -18.28 3.83 -23.58
C LEU A 203 -18.02 3.41 -22.12
N PRO A 204 -18.20 2.12 -21.76
CA PRO A 204 -18.01 1.64 -20.40
C PRO A 204 -16.53 1.71 -19.95
N ARG A 205 -16.17 2.85 -19.36
CA ARG A 205 -14.82 3.18 -18.87
C ARG A 205 -14.37 2.31 -17.69
N ILE A 206 -15.28 1.71 -16.92
CA ILE A 206 -14.93 0.94 -15.72
C ILE A 206 -14.27 -0.40 -16.06
N GLY A 207 -14.69 -1.03 -17.17
CA GLY A 207 -14.21 -2.36 -17.57
C GLY A 207 -12.88 -2.35 -18.32
N HIS A 208 -12.41 -1.19 -18.78
CA HIS A 208 -11.24 -1.12 -19.65
C HIS A 208 -9.96 -1.55 -18.93
N TRP A 209 -9.12 -2.33 -19.62
CA TRP A 209 -7.92 -2.94 -19.05
C TRP A 209 -6.92 -1.91 -18.50
N SER A 210 -6.76 -0.75 -19.14
CA SER A 210 -5.80 0.27 -18.69
C SER A 210 -6.21 0.88 -17.34
N ARG A 211 -7.52 1.07 -17.11
CA ARG A 211 -8.05 1.52 -15.82
C ARG A 211 -7.81 0.50 -14.72
N ARG A 212 -8.01 -0.78 -15.04
CA ARG A 212 -7.79 -1.89 -14.10
C ARG A 212 -6.31 -1.98 -13.72
N LEU A 213 -5.39 -1.76 -14.66
CA LEU A 213 -3.96 -1.69 -14.39
C LEU A 213 -3.59 -0.48 -13.54
N ASP A 214 -4.08 0.72 -13.86
CA ASP A 214 -3.87 1.92 -13.04
C ASP A 214 -4.28 1.67 -11.57
N HIS A 215 -5.52 1.22 -11.34
CA HIS A 215 -6.01 0.87 -10.02
C HIS A 215 -5.23 -0.27 -9.33
N CYS A 216 -4.79 -1.28 -10.07
CA CYS A 216 -3.95 -2.35 -9.57
C CYS A 216 -2.61 -1.79 -9.04
N PHE A 217 -1.98 -0.90 -9.79
CA PHE A 217 -0.68 -0.34 -9.43
C PHE A 217 -0.76 0.67 -8.27
N ILE A 218 -1.93 1.22 -7.94
CA ILE A 218 -2.12 1.95 -6.66
C ILE A 218 -1.87 1.04 -5.45
N HIS A 219 -2.28 -0.23 -5.53
CA HIS A 219 -2.00 -1.22 -4.48
C HIS A 219 -0.53 -1.63 -4.45
N VAL A 220 0.14 -1.70 -5.61
CA VAL A 220 1.60 -1.92 -5.70
C VAL A 220 2.35 -0.77 -5.01
N ILE A 221 2.00 0.49 -5.32
CA ILE A 221 2.55 1.65 -4.61
C ILE A 221 2.31 1.52 -3.11
N SER A 222 1.10 1.17 -2.69
CA SER A 222 0.76 1.06 -1.27
C SER A 222 1.62 0.04 -0.53
N SER A 223 1.92 -1.10 -1.16
CA SER A 223 2.87 -2.08 -0.63
C SER A 223 4.29 -1.51 -0.54
N CYS A 224 4.78 -0.87 -1.61
CA CYS A 224 6.10 -0.26 -1.62
C CYS A 224 6.25 0.83 -0.55
N ILE A 225 5.24 1.68 -0.38
CA ILE A 225 5.21 2.72 0.65
C ILE A 225 5.18 2.09 2.04
N SER A 226 4.53 0.95 2.26
CA SER A 226 4.54 0.32 3.59
C SER A 226 5.93 -0.15 4.02
N LEU A 227 6.79 -0.59 3.07
CA LEU A 227 8.22 -0.79 3.35
C LEU A 227 8.92 0.54 3.61
N GLY A 228 8.63 1.53 2.78
CA GLY A 228 9.17 2.89 2.87
C GLY A 228 8.88 3.59 4.19
N THR A 229 7.72 3.35 4.78
CA THR A 229 7.32 3.96 6.04
C THR A 229 7.66 3.10 7.24
N SER A 230 7.77 1.78 7.13
CA SER A 230 8.09 0.90 8.27
C SER A 230 9.57 0.55 8.41
N GLY A 231 10.32 0.50 7.31
CA GLY A 231 11.65 -0.09 7.27
C GLY A 231 11.67 -1.58 7.60
N ASN A 232 10.52 -2.26 7.61
CA ASN A 232 10.36 -3.63 8.10
C ASN A 232 9.82 -4.54 7.00
N TRP A 233 10.63 -5.54 6.62
CA TRP A 233 10.27 -6.52 5.59
C TRP A 233 9.06 -7.38 5.95
N ASN A 234 8.88 -7.76 7.22
CA ASN A 234 7.71 -8.53 7.65
C ASN A 234 6.42 -7.72 7.48
N TYR A 235 6.46 -6.43 7.84
CA TYR A 235 5.34 -5.52 7.65
C TYR A 235 5.01 -5.33 6.16
N PHE A 236 6.06 -5.19 5.34
CA PHE A 236 5.95 -5.14 3.88
C PHE A 236 5.27 -6.39 3.30
N TYR A 237 5.66 -7.59 3.72
CA TYR A 237 5.07 -8.83 3.20
C TYR A 237 3.58 -8.95 3.56
N ILE A 238 3.20 -8.65 4.81
CA ILE A 238 1.79 -8.67 5.24
C ILE A 238 0.97 -7.66 4.43
N CYS A 239 1.45 -6.43 4.28
CA CYS A 239 0.79 -5.41 3.48
C CYS A 239 0.72 -5.81 2.00
N SER A 240 1.75 -6.48 1.49
CA SER A 240 1.81 -6.93 0.10
C SER A 240 0.79 -8.02 -0.20
N LEU A 241 0.59 -8.98 0.71
CA LEU A 241 -0.45 -10.00 0.58
C LEU A 241 -1.85 -9.36 0.52
N PHE A 242 -2.13 -8.42 1.44
CA PHE A 242 -3.39 -7.68 1.45
C PHE A 242 -3.60 -6.88 0.14
N ASN A 243 -2.59 -6.13 -0.29
CA ASN A 243 -2.66 -5.32 -1.49
C ASN A 243 -2.72 -6.16 -2.77
N LEU A 244 -2.10 -7.35 -2.79
CA LEU A 244 -2.20 -8.29 -3.89
C LEU A 244 -3.63 -8.84 -4.03
N ASP A 245 -4.29 -9.24 -2.93
CA ASP A 245 -5.71 -9.61 -2.97
C ASP A 245 -6.56 -8.44 -3.51
N CYS A 246 -6.31 -7.21 -3.04
CA CYS A 246 -7.04 -6.04 -3.52
C CYS A 246 -6.79 -5.77 -5.02
N ALA A 247 -5.54 -5.89 -5.48
CA ALA A 247 -5.13 -5.72 -6.87
C ALA A 247 -5.84 -6.73 -7.80
N MET A 248 -5.83 -8.02 -7.41
CA MET A 248 -6.45 -9.09 -8.20
C MET A 248 -7.97 -8.89 -8.38
N ARG A 249 -8.62 -8.22 -7.43
CA ARG A 249 -10.07 -7.98 -7.50
C ARG A 249 -10.47 -6.96 -8.56
N HIS A 250 -9.57 -6.08 -9.00
CA HIS A 250 -9.85 -5.18 -10.13
C HIS A 250 -10.00 -5.92 -11.47
N PHE A 251 -9.55 -7.18 -11.54
CA PHE A 251 -9.67 -8.02 -12.74
C PHE A 251 -10.92 -8.91 -12.76
N ARG A 252 -11.73 -8.90 -11.70
CA ARG A 252 -13.01 -9.62 -11.67
C ARG A 252 -13.98 -9.07 -12.72
N LYS A 253 -14.93 -9.91 -13.16
CA LYS A 253 -15.98 -9.48 -14.09
C LYS A 253 -16.86 -8.40 -13.45
N THR A 254 -17.35 -8.68 -12.25
CA THR A 254 -18.16 -7.76 -11.44
C THR A 254 -17.28 -6.82 -10.62
N ILE A 255 -17.61 -5.53 -10.62
CA ILE A 255 -16.86 -4.49 -9.90
C ILE A 255 -17.74 -3.94 -8.79
N PHE A 256 -17.19 -3.84 -7.57
CA PHE A 256 -17.89 -3.34 -6.38
C PHE A 256 -17.25 -2.02 -5.91
N PRO A 257 -17.74 -0.84 -6.37
CA PRO A 257 -17.03 0.43 -6.20
C PRO A 257 -16.80 0.81 -4.73
N ARG A 258 -17.84 0.72 -3.88
CA ARG A 258 -17.75 1.08 -2.45
C ARG A 258 -16.77 0.20 -1.70
N ARG A 259 -16.78 -1.11 -1.97
CA ARG A 259 -15.85 -2.07 -1.36
C ARG A 259 -14.41 -1.80 -1.79
N ASN A 260 -14.19 -1.47 -3.07
CA ASN A 260 -12.86 -1.12 -3.57
C ASN A 260 -12.35 0.20 -2.96
N GLN A 261 -13.23 1.18 -2.74
CA GLN A 261 -12.88 2.41 -2.03
C GLN A 261 -12.48 2.16 -0.57
N ILE A 262 -13.22 1.32 0.15
CA ILE A 262 -12.86 0.93 1.54
C ILE A 262 -11.50 0.25 1.57
N ARG A 263 -11.24 -0.68 0.65
CA ARG A 263 -9.94 -1.36 0.55
C ARG A 263 -8.80 -0.39 0.27
N LEU A 264 -9.00 0.56 -0.63
CA LEU A 264 -8.01 1.59 -0.91
C LEU A 264 -7.74 2.45 0.34
N ALA A 265 -8.78 2.84 1.08
CA ALA A 265 -8.63 3.56 2.34
C ALA A 265 -7.85 2.74 3.38
N LEU A 266 -8.10 1.42 3.47
CA LEU A 266 -7.32 0.52 4.32
C LEU A 266 -5.87 0.40 3.87
N SER A 267 -5.58 0.30 2.57
CA SER A 267 -4.21 0.32 2.04
C SER A 267 -3.45 1.59 2.45
N ILE A 268 -4.13 2.75 2.37
CA ILE A 268 -3.58 4.04 2.80
C ILE A 268 -3.31 4.06 4.31
N PHE A 269 -4.30 3.62 5.09
CA PHE A 269 -4.18 3.55 6.53
C PHE A 269 -3.02 2.67 6.96
N LEU A 270 -2.88 1.48 6.37
CA LEU A 270 -1.80 0.55 6.67
C LEU A 270 -0.42 1.19 6.46
N TYR A 271 -0.15 1.84 5.33
CA TYR A 271 1.17 2.46 5.19
C TYR A 271 1.39 3.69 6.10
N ALA A 272 0.33 4.29 6.65
CA ALA A 272 0.43 5.42 7.59
C ALA A 272 0.67 4.97 9.04
N VAL A 273 0.23 3.76 9.42
CA VAL A 273 0.36 3.20 10.77
C VAL A 273 1.82 3.24 11.29
N PRO A 274 2.86 2.84 10.52
CA PRO A 274 4.23 2.90 11.02
C PRO A 274 4.69 4.31 11.42
N ILE A 275 4.24 5.34 10.70
CA ILE A 275 4.57 6.75 11.00
C ILE A 275 3.98 7.13 12.36
N LEU A 276 2.70 6.77 12.58
CA LEU A 276 2.02 7.00 13.85
C LEU A 276 2.69 6.23 14.99
N MET A 277 3.08 4.96 14.78
CA MET A 277 3.73 4.13 15.79
C MET A 277 5.10 4.64 16.22
N ARG A 278 5.82 5.35 15.34
CA ARG A 278 7.09 6.02 15.68
C ARG A 278 6.90 7.32 16.45
N GLY A 279 5.67 7.84 16.55
CA GLY A 279 5.39 9.12 17.20
C GLY A 279 5.69 10.33 16.32
N GLU A 280 5.86 10.13 15.01
CA GLU A 280 6.14 11.21 14.03
C GLU A 280 4.88 11.98 13.68
N MET A 281 4.30 12.65 14.69
CA MET A 281 2.98 13.27 14.62
C MET A 281 2.88 14.37 13.57
N VAL A 282 3.96 15.15 13.36
CA VAL A 282 3.97 16.21 12.35
C VAL A 282 3.83 15.61 10.95
N VAL A 283 4.64 14.60 10.63
CA VAL A 283 4.60 13.89 9.34
C VAL A 283 3.26 13.18 9.16
N PHE A 284 2.75 12.53 10.21
CA PHE A 284 1.44 11.88 10.19
C PHE A 284 0.32 12.87 9.88
N LEU A 285 0.28 14.03 10.56
CA LEU A 285 -0.73 15.07 10.31
C LEU A 285 -0.61 15.69 8.91
N GLN A 286 0.61 15.91 8.42
CA GLN A 286 0.84 16.35 7.05
C GLN A 286 0.31 15.34 6.03
N LEU A 287 0.58 14.05 6.25
CA LEU A 287 0.07 12.98 5.40
C LEU A 287 -1.46 12.89 5.45
N VAL A 288 -2.07 12.95 6.63
CA VAL A 288 -3.53 12.95 6.79
C VAL A 288 -4.16 14.16 6.10
N LEU A 289 -3.55 15.35 6.22
CA LEU A 289 -4.03 16.55 5.53
C LEU A 289 -3.96 16.41 4.01
N LEU A 290 -2.81 15.97 3.48
CA LEU A 290 -2.62 15.76 2.03
C LEU A 290 -3.59 14.70 1.49
N MET A 291 -3.69 13.55 2.16
CA MET A 291 -4.60 12.47 1.77
C MET A 291 -6.07 12.85 1.94
N GLY A 292 -6.40 13.68 2.95
CA GLY A 292 -7.74 14.20 3.16
C GLY A 292 -8.17 15.15 2.06
N ILE A 293 -7.32 16.11 1.68
CA ILE A 293 -7.59 17.04 0.57
C ILE A 293 -7.67 16.27 -0.76
N ALA A 294 -6.72 15.37 -1.02
CA ALA A 294 -6.72 14.52 -2.19
C ALA A 294 -8.00 13.67 -2.26
N GLY A 295 -8.36 13.01 -1.16
CA GLY A 295 -9.59 12.22 -1.04
C GLY A 295 -10.85 13.05 -1.25
N TRP A 296 -10.89 14.28 -0.74
CA TRP A 296 -12.00 15.20 -0.96
C TRP A 296 -12.19 15.51 -2.46
N PHE A 297 -11.12 15.87 -3.18
CA PHE A 297 -11.17 16.07 -4.63
C PHE A 297 -11.60 14.80 -5.39
N PHE A 298 -11.07 13.64 -5.00
CA PHE A 298 -11.34 12.36 -5.65
C PHE A 298 -12.75 11.80 -5.38
N ILE A 299 -13.34 12.08 -4.23
CA ILE A 299 -14.66 11.54 -3.85
C ILE A 299 -15.76 12.49 -4.30
N THR A 300 -15.62 13.79 -4.01
CA THR A 300 -16.71 14.76 -4.13
C THR A 300 -16.75 15.48 -5.48
N TYR A 301 -15.66 15.43 -6.27
CA TYR A 301 -15.55 16.10 -7.57
C TYR A 301 -16.03 17.58 -7.55
N PRO A 302 -15.53 18.44 -6.63
CA PRO A 302 -16.08 19.78 -6.40
C PRO A 302 -15.93 20.73 -7.59
N ILE A 303 -15.02 20.43 -8.53
CA ILE A 303 -14.77 21.19 -9.76
C ILE A 303 -15.00 20.31 -11.01
N GLY A 304 -15.89 19.31 -10.90
CA GLY A 304 -16.17 18.33 -11.96
C GLY A 304 -14.92 17.54 -12.34
N GLY A 305 -14.75 17.22 -13.63
CA GLY A 305 -13.62 16.41 -14.12
C GLY A 305 -12.22 16.96 -13.81
N TRP A 306 -12.08 18.25 -13.49
CA TRP A 306 -10.80 18.85 -13.06
C TRP A 306 -10.36 18.41 -11.67
N SER A 307 -11.27 17.85 -10.87
CA SER A 307 -10.98 17.41 -9.51
C SER A 307 -9.97 16.27 -9.50
N HIS A 308 -9.94 15.46 -10.55
CA HIS A 308 -8.99 14.35 -10.67
C HIS A 308 -7.55 14.86 -10.92
N ALA A 309 -7.39 15.87 -11.78
CA ALA A 309 -6.10 16.55 -11.97
C ALA A 309 -5.64 17.26 -10.67
N ALA A 310 -6.57 17.93 -9.96
CA ALA A 310 -6.26 18.55 -8.68
C ALA A 310 -5.84 17.50 -7.63
N PHE A 311 -6.49 16.34 -7.60
CA PHE A 311 -6.09 15.20 -6.78
C PHE A 311 -4.64 14.77 -7.05
N HIS A 312 -4.23 14.63 -8.33
CA HIS A 312 -2.85 14.29 -8.68
C HIS A 312 -1.84 15.35 -8.20
N VAL A 313 -2.18 16.63 -8.36
CA VAL A 313 -1.31 17.74 -7.89
C VAL A 313 -1.12 17.68 -6.38
N VAL A 314 -2.18 17.41 -5.61
CA VAL A 314 -2.07 17.29 -4.14
C VAL A 314 -1.25 16.06 -3.75
N ILE A 315 -1.48 14.90 -4.40
CA ILE A 315 -0.70 13.69 -4.14
C ILE A 315 0.78 13.84 -4.53
N ALA A 316 1.13 14.74 -5.46
CA ALA A 316 2.52 14.99 -5.82
C ALA A 316 3.40 15.52 -4.67
N PHE A 317 2.80 15.98 -3.56
CA PHE A 317 3.51 16.36 -2.35
C PHE A 317 3.77 15.20 -1.37
N VAL A 318 3.14 14.04 -1.58
CA VAL A 318 3.34 12.85 -0.73
C VAL A 318 4.74 12.24 -0.90
N PRO A 319 5.30 12.05 -2.12
CA PRO A 319 6.62 11.46 -2.28
C PRO A 319 7.74 12.25 -1.58
N PRO A 320 7.86 13.59 -1.71
CA PRO A 320 8.85 14.36 -0.96
C PRO A 320 8.76 14.17 0.55
N LEU A 321 7.55 14.13 1.10
CA LEU A 321 7.30 13.92 2.53
C LEU A 321 7.79 12.53 2.97
N LEU A 322 7.32 11.48 2.30
CA LEU A 322 7.59 10.10 2.70
C LEU A 322 9.03 9.66 2.41
N MET A 323 9.64 10.12 1.30
CA MET A 323 11.02 9.79 0.98
C MET A 323 12.01 10.44 1.95
N LYS A 324 11.74 11.68 2.38
CA LYS A 324 12.54 12.33 3.43
C LYS A 324 12.42 11.57 4.75
N GLU A 325 11.20 11.21 5.13
CA GLU A 325 10.98 10.44 6.35
C GLU A 325 11.61 9.03 6.29
N ALA A 326 11.60 8.39 5.13
CA ALA A 326 12.25 7.10 4.92
C ALA A 326 13.77 7.16 5.14
N CYS A 327 14.40 8.32 4.97
CA CYS A 327 15.83 8.51 5.26
C CYS A 327 16.11 8.47 6.77
N ASN A 328 15.13 8.83 7.62
CA ASN A 328 15.29 8.84 9.08
C ASN A 328 15.10 7.47 9.74
N LEU A 329 14.65 6.48 8.97
CA LEU A 329 14.42 5.13 9.51
C LEU A 329 15.72 4.47 9.94
N PHE A 330 15.67 3.70 11.04
CA PHE A 330 16.80 2.88 11.49
C PHE A 330 17.32 1.96 10.37
N ALA A 331 16.40 1.34 9.62
CA ALA A 331 16.72 0.49 8.48
C ALA A 331 17.45 1.19 7.34
N SER A 332 17.43 2.54 7.30
CA SER A 332 18.11 3.34 6.28
C SER A 332 19.50 3.79 6.71
N GLN A 333 19.79 3.84 8.02
CA GLN A 333 21.00 4.49 8.55
C GLN A 333 22.29 3.82 8.08
N HIS A 334 22.30 2.47 8.03
CA HIS A 334 23.47 1.73 7.59
C HIS A 334 23.89 2.12 6.15
N GLN A 335 22.94 2.13 5.22
CA GLN A 335 23.21 2.48 3.83
C GLN A 335 23.58 3.95 3.67
N ILE A 336 23.01 4.85 4.49
CA ILE A 336 23.39 6.28 4.53
C ILE A 336 24.84 6.43 4.98
N GLN A 337 25.28 5.70 6.00
CA GLN A 337 26.66 5.71 6.48
C GLN A 337 27.65 5.20 5.42
N VAL A 338 27.31 4.13 4.72
CA VAL A 338 28.09 3.61 3.59
C VAL A 338 28.23 4.68 2.50
N ALA A 339 27.11 5.30 2.11
CA ALA A 339 27.10 6.35 1.09
C ALA A 339 27.92 7.59 1.51
N ALA A 340 27.82 8.02 2.77
CA ALA A 340 28.59 9.13 3.32
C ALA A 340 30.10 8.88 3.25
N LYS A 341 30.54 7.65 3.56
CA LYS A 341 31.95 7.25 3.45
C LYS A 341 32.43 7.21 2.00
N CYS A 342 31.63 6.66 1.09
CA CYS A 342 31.94 6.68 -0.34
C CYS A 342 32.07 8.11 -0.88
N ALA A 343 31.22 9.04 -0.41
CA ALA A 343 31.32 10.47 -0.74
C ALA A 343 32.63 11.08 -0.23
N MET A 344 32.95 10.90 1.04
CA MET A 344 34.20 11.38 1.65
C MET A 344 35.44 10.88 0.90
N MET A 345 35.51 9.57 0.61
CA MET A 345 36.65 8.99 -0.11
C MET A 345 36.83 9.62 -1.50
N ARG A 346 35.73 9.89 -2.20
CA ARG A 346 35.76 10.54 -3.51
C ARG A 346 36.24 11.99 -3.41
N ASP A 347 35.76 12.72 -2.42
CA ASP A 347 36.17 14.11 -2.20
C ASP A 347 37.66 14.21 -1.84
N LEU A 348 38.17 13.27 -1.04
CA LEU A 348 39.60 13.13 -0.74
C LEU A 348 40.44 12.83 -1.99
N VAL A 349 40.00 11.93 -2.86
CA VAL A 349 40.69 11.64 -4.13
C VAL A 349 40.66 12.84 -5.07
N SER A 350 39.56 13.58 -5.11
CA SER A 350 39.42 14.77 -5.97
C SER A 350 40.25 15.98 -5.51
N SER A 351 40.63 16.00 -4.22
CA SER A 351 41.43 17.06 -3.59
C SER A 351 42.92 16.71 -3.45
N ALA A 352 43.31 15.49 -3.84
CA ALA A 352 44.72 15.11 -3.93
C ALA A 352 45.41 15.85 -5.10
N PRO A 353 46.57 16.49 -4.87
CA PRO A 353 47.25 17.35 -5.85
C PRO A 353 47.81 16.63 -7.07
#